data_AF-A0A7L4ZA14-F1
#
_entry.id   AF-A0A7L4ZA14-F1
#
_cell.length_a   1.000
_cell.length_b   1.000
_cell.length_c   1.000
_cell.angle_alpha   90.00
_cell.angle_beta   90.00
_cell.angle_gamma   90.00
#
_symmetry.space_group_name_H-M   'P 1'
#
loop_
_entity.id
_entity.type
_entity.pdbx_description
1 polymer ?
#
loop_
_entity_poly.entity_id
_entity_poly.type
_entity_poly.pdbx_seq_one_letter_code
_entity_poly.pdbx_strand_id
1 'polypeptide(L)'
;MCVVGYGVAGKLHHRLLEAAGLRVCAVDPALTGTPLGVHRRQPVEHSATVRDMAGPVHLWSLCTPTQAHVDVLAQVLERDPRARVIMEKPACRVQDVPRLLDLLERHPGARVVVMNQYRHAHALRLLDDLRRHHMPDHPVTAVRVAFSKDRRPDMEAGRFVDRDHGVFGYEWPHMLAVASRLLPSDVYRAYVESPVEDVRGVVHEDYFVTAARERAVVADGVELELYSSVVGDALEDTDVPDWARPFGHSTGGRRRLAQLQVGPALFTAEMDPVALPDGSRLPSNTHRLTAELPGGCQETLVNDSPMDNALRTAVARLLGDLPLPPVDLRPVHRISALAGHFRHVPATAAAAAGRLSGGAV
;
A
#
# COMPACT_ATOMS: atom_id res chain seq x y z
N MET A 1 18.98 12.06 10.22
CA MET A 1 17.59 11.74 9.87
C MET A 1 16.92 11.09 11.07
N CYS A 2 15.63 11.35 11.31
CA CYS A 2 14.90 10.76 12.43
C CYS A 2 13.72 9.91 11.93
N VAL A 3 13.70 8.63 12.30
CA VAL A 3 12.55 7.74 12.09
C VAL A 3 11.65 7.80 13.31
N VAL A 4 10.36 8.08 13.14
CA VAL A 4 9.36 8.12 14.22
C VAL A 4 8.42 6.94 14.09
N GLY A 5 8.33 6.10 15.12
CA GLY A 5 7.69 4.79 15.10
C GLY A 5 8.68 3.70 14.64
N TYR A 6 9.03 2.78 15.53
CA TYR A 6 10.09 1.78 15.30
C TYR A 6 9.54 0.34 15.27
N GLY A 7 8.33 0.20 14.72
CA GLY A 7 7.74 -1.07 14.33
C GLY A 7 8.37 -1.67 13.06
N VAL A 8 7.63 -2.54 12.37
CA VAL A 8 8.13 -3.26 11.18
C VAL A 8 8.58 -2.29 10.07
N ALA A 9 7.74 -1.30 9.73
CA ALA A 9 8.06 -0.31 8.70
C ALA A 9 9.23 0.59 9.12
N GLY A 10 9.21 1.12 10.35
CA GLY A 10 10.29 1.97 10.87
C GLY A 10 11.66 1.29 10.88
N LYS A 11 11.74 0.01 11.29
CA LYS A 11 12.97 -0.79 11.21
C LYS A 11 13.44 -1.02 9.78
N LEU A 12 12.51 -1.17 8.83
CA LEU A 12 12.85 -1.28 7.42
C LEU A 12 13.41 0.04 6.88
N HIS A 13 12.75 1.17 7.17
CA HIS A 13 13.22 2.50 6.78
C HIS A 13 14.60 2.78 7.34
N HIS A 14 14.81 2.55 8.64
CA HIS A 14 16.12 2.73 9.26
C HIS A 14 17.20 1.96 8.51
N ARG A 15 17.04 0.65 8.32
CA ARG A 15 18.05 -0.17 7.63
C ARG A 15 18.34 0.32 6.21
N LEU A 16 17.31 0.65 5.42
CA LEU A 16 17.48 1.09 4.04
C LEU A 16 18.16 2.47 3.95
N LEU A 17 17.78 3.39 4.84
CA LEU A 17 18.36 4.74 4.89
C LEU A 17 19.80 4.72 5.41
N GLU A 18 20.10 3.88 6.40
CA GLU A 18 21.47 3.65 6.87
C GLU A 18 22.34 3.03 5.77
N ALA A 19 21.82 2.02 5.06
CA ALA A 19 22.49 1.44 3.90
C ALA A 19 22.69 2.43 2.74
N ALA A 20 21.89 3.49 2.67
CA ALA A 20 22.07 4.61 1.74
C ALA A 20 23.07 5.68 2.26
N GLY A 21 23.73 5.44 3.40
CA GLY A 21 24.77 6.30 3.97
C GLY A 21 24.24 7.43 4.87
N LEU A 22 22.95 7.44 5.22
CA LEU A 22 22.41 8.44 6.13
C LEU A 22 22.69 8.07 7.59
N ARG A 23 23.01 9.08 8.41
CA ARG A 23 22.97 8.93 9.87
C ARG A 23 21.52 8.94 10.34
N VAL A 24 21.06 7.81 10.87
CA VAL A 24 19.68 7.61 11.30
C VAL A 24 19.60 7.48 12.82
N CYS A 25 18.64 8.17 13.42
CA CYS A 25 18.17 7.90 14.78
C CYS A 25 16.70 7.46 14.72
N ALA A 26 16.25 6.77 15.76
CA ALA A 26 14.87 6.33 15.88
C ALA A 26 14.24 6.84 17.17
N VAL A 27 12.97 7.22 17.09
CA VAL A 27 12.09 7.55 18.21
C VAL A 27 10.89 6.65 18.09
N ASP A 28 10.50 5.98 19.16
CA ASP A 28 9.24 5.27 19.17
C ASP A 28 8.40 5.74 20.37
N PRO A 29 7.33 6.51 20.13
CA PRO A 29 6.40 6.94 21.18
C PRO A 29 5.74 5.77 21.93
N ALA A 30 5.75 4.55 21.36
CA ALA A 30 5.22 3.34 21.98
C ALA A 30 6.28 2.55 22.78
N LEU A 31 7.58 2.85 22.66
CA LEU A 31 8.68 2.12 23.35
C LEU A 31 9.35 2.92 24.47
N THR A 32 8.81 4.07 24.90
CA THR A 32 9.33 4.76 26.08
C THR A 32 8.92 4.02 27.35
N GLY A 33 9.90 3.39 28.02
CA GLY A 33 9.75 2.44 29.13
C GLY A 33 8.83 2.90 30.26
N THR A 34 7.56 2.51 30.16
CA THR A 34 6.52 2.81 31.16
C THR A 34 5.86 1.48 31.54
N PRO A 35 5.61 1.19 32.84
CA PRO A 35 4.93 -0.04 33.26
C PRO A 35 3.56 -0.20 32.58
N LEU A 36 3.15 -1.46 32.37
CA LEU A 36 1.84 -1.84 31.85
C LEU A 36 0.72 -1.09 32.60
N GLY A 37 -0.03 -0.24 31.89
CA GLY A 37 -1.26 0.36 32.41
C GLY A 37 -1.56 1.80 31.99
N VAL A 38 -0.58 2.60 31.55
CA VAL A 38 -0.83 3.98 31.11
C VAL A 38 0.05 4.33 29.91
N HIS A 39 -0.48 4.21 28.69
CA HIS A 39 0.21 4.69 27.48
C HIS A 39 0.18 6.23 27.46
N ARG A 40 1.17 6.90 28.05
CA ARG A 40 1.40 8.33 27.78
C ARG A 40 2.24 8.45 26.51
N ARG A 41 1.62 8.88 25.42
CA ARG A 41 2.33 9.38 24.24
C ARG A 41 3.18 10.57 24.68
N GLN A 42 4.50 10.43 24.70
CA GLN A 42 5.39 11.59 24.85
C GLN A 42 5.57 12.24 23.47
N PRO A 43 5.46 13.57 23.37
CA PRO A 43 5.76 14.29 22.14
C PRO A 43 7.18 13.99 21.61
N VAL A 44 7.36 13.99 20.30
CA VAL A 44 8.64 13.64 19.64
C VAL A 44 9.78 14.53 20.13
N GLU A 45 9.51 15.81 20.37
CA GLU A 45 10.44 16.81 20.90
C GLU A 45 10.88 16.54 22.34
N HIS A 46 10.11 15.78 23.11
CA HIS A 46 10.45 15.36 24.47
C HIS A 46 11.25 14.05 24.52
N SER A 47 11.41 13.36 23.38
CA SER A 47 12.30 12.20 23.29
C SER A 47 13.73 12.63 23.58
N ALA A 48 14.36 12.00 24.58
CA ALA A 48 15.79 12.22 24.90
C ALA A 48 16.67 12.06 23.66
N THR A 49 16.39 11.07 22.81
CA THR A 49 17.11 10.84 21.54
C THR A 49 17.07 12.04 20.60
N VAL A 50 15.94 12.76 20.51
CA VAL A 50 15.79 13.94 19.65
C VAL A 50 16.32 15.19 20.31
N ARG A 51 16.05 15.36 21.61
CA ARG A 51 16.51 16.51 22.39
C ARG A 51 18.04 16.55 22.48
N ASP A 52 18.66 15.40 22.71
CA ASP A 52 20.10 15.28 22.99
C ASP A 52 20.91 15.07 21.68
N MET A 53 20.26 15.16 20.51
CA MET A 53 20.91 15.02 19.22
C MET A 53 21.77 16.25 18.90
N ALA A 54 23.06 16.02 18.64
CA ALA A 54 23.98 17.06 18.21
C ALA A 54 23.67 17.47 16.75
N GLY A 55 22.86 18.51 16.57
CA GLY A 55 22.57 19.14 15.29
C GLY A 55 21.15 18.96 14.76
N PRO A 56 20.80 19.62 13.64
CA PRO A 56 19.43 19.62 13.12
C PRO A 56 19.04 18.28 12.49
N VAL A 57 17.76 17.94 12.63
CA VAL A 57 17.15 16.81 11.91
C VAL A 57 16.84 17.25 10.48
N HIS A 58 17.64 16.78 9.53
CA HIS A 58 17.49 17.16 8.11
C HIS A 58 16.28 16.54 7.41
N LEU A 59 15.84 15.36 7.88
CA LEU A 59 14.75 14.57 7.32
C LEU A 59 14.05 13.81 8.46
N TRP A 60 12.73 13.75 8.39
CA TRP A 60 11.86 12.96 9.27
C TRP A 60 11.21 11.83 8.46
N SER A 61 11.12 10.64 9.02
CA SER A 61 10.36 9.51 8.45
C SER A 61 9.32 9.03 9.44
N LEU A 62 8.06 9.33 9.17
CA LEU A 62 6.93 8.94 10.02
C LEU A 62 6.46 7.54 9.62
N CYS A 63 6.71 6.58 10.50
CA CYS A 63 6.33 5.17 10.38
C CYS A 63 5.43 4.74 11.55
N THR A 64 4.65 5.69 12.09
CA THR A 64 3.68 5.44 13.16
C THR A 64 2.39 4.83 12.58
N PRO A 65 1.46 4.33 13.41
CA PRO A 65 0.14 3.95 12.91
C PRO A 65 -0.58 5.14 12.29
N THR A 66 -1.42 4.92 11.27
CA THR A 66 -2.13 5.98 10.52
C THR A 66 -2.83 7.01 11.40
N GLN A 67 -3.46 6.59 12.51
CA GLN A 67 -4.09 7.51 13.50
C GLN A 67 -3.16 8.57 14.05
N ALA A 68 -1.87 8.28 14.13
CA ALA A 68 -0.89 9.13 14.76
C ALA A 68 -0.15 9.99 13.74
N HIS A 69 -0.34 9.79 12.43
CA HIS A 69 0.38 10.52 11.39
C HIS A 69 0.21 12.04 11.54
N VAL A 70 -1.03 12.52 11.63
CA VAL A 70 -1.32 13.97 11.70
C VAL A 70 -0.87 14.59 13.02
N ASP A 71 -1.04 13.87 14.15
CA ASP A 71 -0.53 14.31 15.46
C ASP A 71 0.99 14.45 15.45
N VAL A 72 1.68 13.44 14.93
CA VAL A 72 3.15 13.40 14.91
C VAL A 72 3.69 14.43 13.91
N LEU A 73 3.04 14.61 12.76
CA LEU A 73 3.40 15.66 11.82
C LEU A 73 3.25 17.05 12.45
N ALA A 74 2.19 17.29 13.21
CA ALA A 74 2.00 18.57 13.91
C ALA A 74 3.16 18.84 14.89
N GLN A 75 3.55 17.86 15.71
CA GLN A 75 4.69 17.99 16.64
C GLN A 75 6.01 18.26 15.90
N VAL A 76 6.24 17.57 14.77
CA VAL A 76 7.42 17.82 13.94
C VAL A 76 7.42 19.25 13.38
N LEU A 77 6.28 19.75 12.94
CA LEU A 77 6.14 21.09 12.35
C LEU A 77 6.13 22.23 13.38
N GLU A 78 5.70 21.97 14.60
CA GLU A 78 5.87 22.89 15.74
C GLU A 78 7.36 23.09 16.06
N ARG A 79 8.16 22.03 15.96
CA ARG A 79 9.62 22.09 16.14
C ARG A 79 10.34 22.71 14.94
N ASP A 80 9.99 22.28 13.74
CA ASP A 80 10.60 22.73 12.49
C ASP A 80 9.50 23.03 11.45
N PRO A 81 9.05 24.30 11.35
CA PRO A 81 8.02 24.70 10.38
C PRO A 81 8.41 24.48 8.91
N ARG A 82 9.68 24.17 8.63
CA ARG A 82 10.22 23.87 7.30
C ARG A 82 10.67 22.41 7.18
N ALA A 83 10.14 21.53 8.05
CA ALA A 83 10.53 20.13 8.09
C ALA A 83 10.34 19.45 6.73
N ARG A 84 11.28 18.55 6.44
CA ARG A 84 11.22 17.64 5.30
C ARG A 84 10.81 16.26 5.81
N VAL A 85 9.64 15.79 5.37
CA VAL A 85 8.97 14.64 5.96
C VAL A 85 8.66 13.60 4.90
N ILE A 86 9.11 12.38 5.14
CA ILE A 86 8.61 11.16 4.52
C ILE A 86 7.52 10.62 5.45
N MET A 87 6.32 10.40 4.94
CA MET A 87 5.20 9.87 5.73
C MET A 87 4.76 8.55 5.14
N GLU A 88 4.67 7.50 5.96
CA GLU A 88 4.13 6.22 5.53
C GLU A 88 2.68 6.36 5.04
N LYS A 89 2.25 5.40 4.22
CA LYS A 89 0.87 5.35 3.76
C LYS A 89 -0.05 4.67 4.80
N PRO A 90 -1.38 4.83 4.66
CA PRO A 90 -2.02 5.99 4.03
C PRO A 90 -1.65 7.28 4.76
N ALA A 91 -1.74 8.42 4.07
CA ALA A 91 -1.29 9.71 4.60
C ALA A 91 -1.92 10.05 5.96
N CYS A 92 -3.23 9.83 6.08
CA CYS A 92 -4.01 10.00 7.29
C CYS A 92 -5.29 9.16 7.18
N ARG A 93 -6.14 9.19 8.21
CA ARG A 93 -7.51 8.69 8.11
C ARG A 93 -8.38 9.73 7.40
N VAL A 94 -9.51 9.30 6.85
CA VAL A 94 -10.41 10.21 6.12
C VAL A 94 -10.91 11.37 7.00
N GLN A 95 -11.22 11.12 8.27
CA GLN A 95 -11.67 12.15 9.20
C GLN A 95 -10.58 13.17 9.55
N ASP A 96 -9.31 12.80 9.36
CA ASP A 96 -8.15 13.65 9.65
C ASP A 96 -7.73 14.47 8.42
N VAL A 97 -8.36 14.28 7.25
CA VAL A 97 -8.05 15.01 6.02
C VAL A 97 -8.15 16.54 6.21
N PRO A 98 -9.24 17.11 6.76
CA PRO A 98 -9.32 18.55 6.95
C PRO A 98 -8.20 19.08 7.86
N ARG A 99 -7.86 18.33 8.90
CA ARG A 99 -6.81 18.69 9.85
C ARG A 99 -5.42 18.62 9.22
N LEU A 100 -5.16 17.63 8.36
CA LEU A 100 -3.91 17.54 7.61
C LEU A 100 -3.77 18.71 6.63
N LEU A 101 -4.83 19.06 5.92
CA LEU A 101 -4.82 20.19 4.98
C LEU A 101 -4.58 21.53 5.70
N ASP A 102 -5.31 21.80 6.79
CA ASP A 102 -5.10 22.99 7.64
C ASP A 102 -3.66 23.04 8.18
N LEU A 103 -3.11 21.92 8.60
CA LEU A 103 -1.73 21.85 9.09
C LEU A 103 -0.72 22.19 7.98
N LEU A 104 -0.91 21.69 6.75
CA LEU A 104 -0.02 22.00 5.63
C LEU A 104 -0.16 23.46 5.19
N GLU A 105 -1.36 24.03 5.25
CA GLU A 105 -1.61 25.44 4.94
C GLU A 105 -0.94 26.37 5.95
N ARG A 106 -0.99 26.05 7.25
CA ARG A 106 -0.31 26.81 8.31
C ARG A 106 1.22 26.73 8.23
N HIS A 107 1.76 25.72 7.56
CA HIS A 107 3.20 25.49 7.42
C HIS A 107 3.62 25.40 5.94
N PRO A 108 3.54 26.49 5.16
CA PRO A 108 3.79 26.45 3.71
C PRO A 108 5.25 26.13 3.35
N GLY A 109 6.18 26.24 4.32
CA GLY A 109 7.58 25.84 4.15
C GLY A 109 7.83 24.33 4.36
N ALA A 110 6.85 23.60 4.87
CA ALA A 110 6.94 22.16 5.07
C ALA A 110 6.98 21.43 3.73
N ARG A 111 7.75 20.34 3.69
CA ARG A 111 7.89 19.50 2.50
C ARG A 111 7.53 18.08 2.88
N VAL A 112 6.39 17.59 2.42
CA VAL A 112 5.86 16.28 2.79
C VAL A 112 5.72 15.38 1.57
N VAL A 113 6.30 14.19 1.64
CA VAL A 113 6.13 13.12 0.65
C VAL A 113 5.46 11.94 1.34
N VAL A 114 4.32 11.49 0.80
CA VAL A 114 3.67 10.26 1.23
C VAL A 114 4.29 9.08 0.48
N MET A 115 4.71 8.06 1.21
CA MET A 115 5.33 6.88 0.66
C MET A 115 4.37 6.12 -0.26
N ASN A 116 4.87 5.84 -1.47
CA ASN A 116 4.14 5.10 -2.47
C ASN A 116 5.11 4.12 -3.16
N GLN A 117 5.37 2.99 -2.49
CA GLN A 117 6.41 2.04 -2.92
C GLN A 117 6.17 1.49 -4.34
N TYR A 118 4.95 1.08 -4.67
CA TYR A 118 4.69 0.43 -5.96
C TYR A 118 4.66 1.42 -7.14
N ARG A 119 4.39 2.72 -6.90
CA ARG A 119 4.56 3.74 -7.94
C ARG A 119 6.00 3.85 -8.43
N HIS A 120 6.98 3.47 -7.59
CA HIS A 120 8.41 3.48 -7.90
C HIS A 120 8.98 2.08 -8.13
N ALA A 121 8.14 1.05 -8.28
CA ALA A 121 8.59 -0.29 -8.62
C ALA A 121 9.17 -0.30 -10.04
N HIS A 122 10.44 -0.68 -10.15
CA HIS A 122 11.12 -0.87 -11.42
C HIS A 122 10.48 -2.02 -12.22
N ALA A 123 10.05 -3.09 -11.55
CA ALA A 123 9.35 -4.20 -12.18
C ALA A 123 8.10 -3.76 -12.97
N LEU A 124 7.31 -2.83 -12.42
CA LEU A 124 6.12 -2.31 -13.10
C LEU A 124 6.46 -1.35 -14.25
N ARG A 125 7.60 -0.65 -14.19
CA ARG A 125 8.12 0.09 -15.35
C ARG A 125 8.50 -0.87 -16.47
N LEU A 126 9.25 -1.93 -16.15
CA LEU A 126 9.67 -2.90 -17.14
C LEU A 126 8.48 -3.68 -17.74
N LEU A 127 7.43 -3.92 -16.96
CA LEU A 127 6.17 -4.47 -17.49
C LEU A 127 5.57 -3.58 -18.59
N ASP A 128 5.50 -2.27 -18.36
CA ASP A 128 5.02 -1.32 -19.35
C ASP A 128 5.98 -1.18 -20.55
N ASP A 129 7.29 -1.30 -20.33
CA ASP A 129 8.28 -1.31 -21.42
C ASP A 129 8.13 -2.56 -22.30
N LEU A 130 7.95 -3.75 -21.70
CA LEU A 130 7.66 -5.00 -22.42
C LEU A 130 6.39 -4.88 -23.26
N ARG A 131 5.33 -4.34 -22.65
CA ARG A 131 4.08 -4.04 -23.36
C ARG A 131 4.32 -3.17 -24.59
N ARG A 132 4.98 -2.02 -24.42
CA ARG A 132 5.24 -1.08 -25.52
C ARG A 132 6.14 -1.66 -26.60
N HIS A 133 7.05 -2.54 -26.23
CA HIS A 133 7.93 -3.21 -27.19
C HIS A 133 7.18 -4.20 -28.08
N HIS A 134 6.31 -5.03 -27.50
CA HIS A 134 5.63 -6.10 -28.24
C HIS A 134 4.29 -5.68 -28.87
N MET A 135 3.60 -4.71 -28.26
CA MET A 135 2.26 -4.27 -28.65
C MET A 135 2.15 -2.72 -28.66
N PRO A 136 3.00 -2.01 -29.45
CA PRO A 136 3.05 -0.54 -29.44
C PRO A 136 1.74 0.11 -29.90
N ASP A 137 1.06 -0.49 -30.88
CA ASP A 137 -0.12 0.09 -31.55
C ASP A 137 -1.45 -0.44 -30.98
N HIS A 138 -1.40 -1.32 -29.98
CA HIS A 138 -2.59 -1.90 -29.38
C HIS A 138 -2.94 -1.17 -28.08
N PRO A 139 -4.22 -0.79 -27.89
CA PRO A 139 -4.66 -0.19 -26.64
C PRO A 139 -4.66 -1.22 -25.52
N VAL A 140 -4.42 -0.75 -24.30
CA VAL A 140 -4.72 -1.53 -23.09
C VAL A 140 -6.23 -1.65 -22.98
N THR A 141 -6.74 -2.86 -22.81
CA THR A 141 -8.18 -3.13 -22.63
C THR A 141 -8.52 -3.52 -21.21
N ALA A 142 -7.55 -4.01 -20.43
CA ALA A 142 -7.75 -4.27 -19.01
C ALA A 142 -6.48 -4.09 -18.19
N VAL A 143 -6.66 -3.60 -16.96
CA VAL A 143 -5.66 -3.55 -15.90
C VAL A 143 -6.21 -4.32 -14.69
N ARG A 144 -5.49 -5.33 -14.24
CA ARG A 144 -5.93 -6.17 -13.12
C ARG A 144 -4.86 -6.24 -12.04
N VAL A 145 -5.26 -6.13 -10.77
CA VAL A 145 -4.33 -6.17 -9.63
C VAL A 145 -4.92 -7.07 -8.55
N ALA A 146 -4.15 -8.05 -8.07
CA ALA A 146 -4.60 -8.99 -7.05
C ALA A 146 -3.55 -9.17 -5.95
N PHE A 147 -3.82 -8.62 -4.77
CA PHE A 147 -2.91 -8.61 -3.63
C PHE A 147 -3.53 -9.40 -2.47
N SER A 148 -2.97 -10.55 -2.10
CA SER A 148 -3.39 -11.26 -0.88
C SER A 148 -2.27 -11.30 0.15
N LYS A 149 -2.65 -11.26 1.43
CA LYS A 149 -1.75 -11.53 2.54
C LYS A 149 -2.50 -12.22 3.67
N ASP A 150 -2.06 -13.39 4.09
CA ASP A 150 -2.61 -14.04 5.28
C ASP A 150 -2.19 -13.28 6.53
N ARG A 151 -3.17 -12.61 7.15
CA ARG A 151 -3.05 -11.85 8.39
C ARG A 151 -3.67 -12.59 9.57
N ARG A 152 -4.22 -13.80 9.41
CA ARG A 152 -4.82 -14.53 10.54
C ARG A 152 -3.84 -14.69 11.71
N PRO A 153 -2.56 -15.05 11.51
CA PRO A 153 -1.60 -15.10 12.61
C PRO A 153 -1.33 -13.73 13.26
N ASP A 154 -1.33 -12.66 12.45
CA ASP A 154 -1.19 -11.27 12.91
C ASP A 154 -2.42 -10.87 13.78
N MET A 155 -3.62 -11.24 13.34
CA MET A 155 -4.91 -10.96 13.97
C MET A 155 -5.13 -11.73 15.27
N GLU A 156 -4.81 -13.03 15.28
CA GLU A 156 -4.83 -13.89 16.47
C GLU A 156 -3.89 -13.36 17.56
N ALA A 157 -2.77 -12.74 17.18
CA ALA A 157 -1.86 -12.07 18.08
C ALA A 157 -2.35 -10.67 18.56
N GLY A 158 -3.59 -10.28 18.25
CA GLY A 158 -4.18 -8.99 18.61
C GLY A 158 -3.57 -7.79 17.85
N ARG A 159 -2.86 -8.03 16.75
CA ARG A 159 -2.26 -6.98 15.92
C ARG A 159 -3.11 -6.79 14.66
N PHE A 160 -2.99 -5.61 14.04
CA PHE A 160 -3.62 -5.33 12.74
C PHE A 160 -5.15 -5.54 12.72
N VAL A 161 -5.85 -5.03 13.72
CA VAL A 161 -7.31 -4.93 13.69
C VAL A 161 -7.70 -3.51 13.25
N ASP A 162 -8.00 -3.34 11.96
CA ASP A 162 -8.49 -2.07 11.39
C ASP A 162 -9.99 -2.24 11.16
N ARG A 163 -10.76 -1.82 12.16
CA ARG A 163 -12.22 -1.83 12.10
C ARG A 163 -12.79 -0.68 11.28
N ASP A 164 -11.95 0.28 10.89
CA ASP A 164 -12.38 1.42 10.10
C ASP A 164 -12.42 1.03 8.61
N HIS A 165 -11.40 0.33 8.10
CA HIS A 165 -11.27 0.05 6.66
C HIS A 165 -11.02 -1.41 6.29
N GLY A 166 -10.70 -2.31 7.23
CA GLY A 166 -10.44 -3.72 6.94
C GLY A 166 -9.37 -3.89 5.85
N VAL A 167 -9.60 -4.80 4.89
CA VAL A 167 -8.72 -5.02 3.73
C VAL A 167 -8.42 -3.74 2.94
N PHE A 168 -9.35 -2.78 2.91
CA PHE A 168 -9.16 -1.53 2.17
C PHE A 168 -8.08 -0.63 2.78
N GLY A 169 -7.92 -0.66 4.10
CA GLY A 169 -6.87 0.10 4.79
C GLY A 169 -5.47 -0.50 4.61
N TYR A 170 -5.40 -1.82 4.45
CA TYR A 170 -4.13 -2.55 4.43
C TYR A 170 -3.51 -2.63 3.04
N GLU A 171 -4.25 -3.20 2.10
CA GLU A 171 -3.69 -3.66 0.82
C GLU A 171 -4.09 -2.77 -0.35
N TRP A 172 -5.25 -2.10 -0.25
CA TRP A 172 -5.72 -1.18 -1.29
C TRP A 172 -4.79 0.00 -1.59
N PRO A 173 -4.12 0.66 -0.61
CA PRO A 173 -3.15 1.70 -0.94
C PRO A 173 -2.04 1.20 -1.87
N HIS A 174 -1.66 -0.06 -1.70
CA HIS A 174 -0.65 -0.68 -2.55
C HIS A 174 -1.19 -1.01 -3.94
N MET A 175 -2.43 -1.47 -4.06
CA MET A 175 -3.04 -1.72 -5.38
C MET A 175 -3.35 -0.44 -6.14
N LEU A 176 -3.83 0.60 -5.45
CA LEU A 176 -4.02 1.93 -6.04
C LEU A 176 -2.69 2.51 -6.53
N ALA A 177 -1.59 2.23 -5.85
CA ALA A 177 -0.25 2.59 -6.31
C ALA A 177 0.14 1.88 -7.62
N VAL A 178 -0.13 0.57 -7.72
CA VAL A 178 0.07 -0.20 -8.96
C VAL A 178 -0.81 0.36 -10.09
N ALA A 179 -2.10 0.56 -9.85
CA ALA A 179 -3.02 1.12 -10.83
C ALA A 179 -2.56 2.51 -11.31
N SER A 180 -2.08 3.37 -10.39
CA SER A 180 -1.53 4.69 -10.73
C SER A 180 -0.29 4.66 -11.62
N ARG A 181 0.42 3.52 -11.63
CA ARG A 181 1.60 3.31 -12.48
C ARG A 181 1.23 2.77 -13.86
N LEU A 182 0.18 1.96 -13.94
CA LEU A 182 -0.22 1.22 -15.13
C LEU A 182 -1.27 1.94 -15.98
N LEU A 183 -2.08 2.81 -15.38
CA LEU A 183 -3.05 3.65 -16.08
C LEU A 183 -2.46 5.03 -16.43
N PRO A 184 -2.93 5.68 -17.50
CA PRO A 184 -2.69 7.10 -17.72
C PRO A 184 -3.13 7.93 -16.49
N SER A 185 -2.43 9.02 -16.21
CA SER A 185 -2.59 9.77 -14.94
C SER A 185 -3.97 10.43 -14.79
N ASP A 186 -4.54 10.89 -15.88
CA ASP A 186 -5.89 11.45 -15.97
C ASP A 186 -6.97 10.37 -15.80
N VAL A 187 -6.78 9.20 -16.41
CA VAL A 187 -7.66 8.04 -16.28
C VAL A 187 -7.66 7.52 -14.84
N TYR A 188 -6.49 7.35 -14.23
CA TYR A 188 -6.36 6.97 -12.82
C TYR A 188 -7.03 7.98 -11.89
N ARG A 189 -6.82 9.29 -12.14
CA ARG A 189 -7.46 10.37 -11.36
C ARG A 189 -8.98 10.26 -11.42
N ALA A 190 -9.54 10.14 -12.62
CA ALA A 190 -10.98 10.02 -12.81
C ALA A 190 -11.55 8.80 -12.07
N TYR A 191 -10.86 7.67 -12.11
CA TYR A 191 -11.25 6.46 -11.38
C TYR A 191 -11.25 6.65 -9.84
N VAL A 192 -10.18 7.20 -9.25
CA VAL A 192 -10.13 7.34 -7.78
C VAL A 192 -11.13 8.37 -7.24
N GLU A 193 -11.59 9.28 -8.10
CA GLU A 193 -12.60 10.30 -7.79
C GLU A 193 -14.03 9.84 -8.14
N SER A 194 -14.19 8.72 -8.86
CA SER A 194 -15.51 8.22 -9.25
C SER A 194 -16.27 7.63 -8.06
N PRO A 195 -17.61 7.52 -8.16
CA PRO A 195 -18.39 6.69 -7.26
C PRO A 195 -17.91 5.22 -7.24
N VAL A 196 -18.27 4.51 -6.19
CA VAL A 196 -18.08 3.05 -6.07
C VAL A 196 -19.34 2.38 -6.59
N GLU A 197 -19.21 1.55 -7.62
CA GLU A 197 -20.34 0.94 -8.34
C GLU A 197 -20.37 -0.59 -8.23
N ASP A 198 -19.35 -1.31 -8.71
CA ASP A 198 -19.25 -2.77 -8.62
C ASP A 198 -18.16 -3.18 -7.62
N VAL A 199 -18.56 -3.29 -6.36
CA VAL A 199 -17.71 -3.82 -5.29
C VAL A 199 -18.39 -4.97 -4.57
N ARG A 200 -17.64 -6.04 -4.33
CA ARG A 200 -18.06 -7.22 -3.57
C ARG A 200 -17.02 -7.52 -2.51
N GLY A 201 -17.43 -8.15 -1.41
CA GLY A 201 -16.51 -8.48 -0.35
C GLY A 201 -17.10 -9.38 0.72
N VAL A 202 -16.21 -9.96 1.51
CA VAL A 202 -16.53 -10.82 2.65
C VAL A 202 -16.39 -9.98 3.91
N VAL A 203 -17.49 -9.86 4.67
CA VAL A 203 -17.53 -9.12 5.94
C VAL A 203 -17.39 -10.10 7.09
N HIS A 204 -16.44 -9.86 7.98
CA HIS A 204 -16.24 -10.60 9.21
C HIS A 204 -16.62 -9.74 10.42
N GLU A 205 -17.20 -10.35 11.45
CA GLU A 205 -17.66 -9.66 12.67
C GLU A 205 -16.51 -8.92 13.38
N ASP A 206 -15.40 -9.61 13.64
CA ASP A 206 -14.27 -9.02 14.38
C ASP A 206 -13.32 -8.14 13.56
N TYR A 207 -13.19 -8.41 12.26
CA TYR A 207 -12.13 -7.89 11.40
C TYR A 207 -12.63 -6.96 10.29
N PHE A 208 -13.95 -6.70 10.24
CA PHE A 208 -14.62 -6.00 9.16
C PHE A 208 -14.35 -6.69 7.80
N VAL A 209 -14.27 -5.96 6.69
CA VAL A 209 -14.10 -6.56 5.35
C VAL A 209 -12.75 -7.28 5.25
N THR A 210 -12.77 -8.60 5.09
CA THR A 210 -11.56 -9.47 5.06
C THR A 210 -11.10 -9.80 3.64
N ALA A 211 -11.99 -9.73 2.67
CA ALA A 211 -11.67 -9.82 1.24
C ALA A 211 -12.59 -8.89 0.44
N ALA A 212 -12.08 -8.31 -0.63
CA ALA A 212 -12.85 -7.46 -1.50
C ALA A 212 -12.39 -7.54 -2.95
N ARG A 213 -13.34 -7.39 -3.86
CA ARG A 213 -13.14 -7.27 -5.30
C ARG A 213 -13.88 -6.03 -5.78
N GLU A 214 -13.21 -5.21 -6.55
CA GLU A 214 -13.80 -4.08 -7.25
C GLU A 214 -13.58 -4.22 -8.75
N ARG A 215 -14.61 -3.88 -9.51
CA ARG A 215 -14.54 -3.70 -10.96
C ARG A 215 -15.01 -2.30 -11.31
N ALA A 216 -14.33 -1.69 -12.27
CA ALA A 216 -14.73 -0.42 -12.85
C ALA A 216 -14.41 -0.45 -14.34
N VAL A 217 -15.19 0.28 -15.13
CA VAL A 217 -14.81 0.64 -16.50
C VAL A 217 -14.32 2.08 -16.44
N VAL A 218 -13.06 2.29 -16.78
CA VAL A 218 -12.45 3.62 -16.81
C VAL A 218 -12.47 4.17 -18.24
N ALA A 219 -11.87 5.35 -18.46
CA ALA A 219 -11.86 5.99 -19.78
C ALA A 219 -11.44 5.03 -20.91
N ASP A 220 -11.99 5.25 -22.10
CA ASP A 220 -11.77 4.44 -23.31
C ASP A 220 -12.22 2.97 -23.18
N GLY A 221 -13.07 2.66 -22.20
CA GLY A 221 -13.61 1.32 -21.99
C GLY A 221 -12.65 0.34 -21.33
N VAL A 222 -11.54 0.83 -20.77
CA VAL A 222 -10.56 -0.03 -20.10
C VAL A 222 -11.16 -0.61 -18.83
N GLU A 223 -11.13 -1.94 -18.70
CA GLU A 223 -11.55 -2.62 -17.48
C GLU A 223 -10.47 -2.47 -16.40
N LEU A 224 -10.84 -1.98 -15.22
CA LEU A 224 -10.00 -2.02 -14.03
C LEU A 224 -10.58 -3.01 -13.03
N GLU A 225 -9.77 -3.98 -12.62
CA GLU A 225 -10.15 -4.96 -11.60
C GLU A 225 -9.13 -4.99 -10.46
N LEU A 226 -9.59 -4.76 -9.23
CA LEU A 226 -8.77 -4.84 -8.02
C LEU A 226 -9.31 -5.92 -7.09
N TYR A 227 -8.45 -6.79 -6.60
CA TYR A 227 -8.81 -7.84 -5.65
C TYR A 227 -7.82 -7.92 -4.49
N SER A 228 -8.33 -8.07 -3.27
CA SER A 228 -7.49 -8.34 -2.13
C SER A 228 -8.14 -9.22 -1.07
N SER A 229 -7.31 -9.94 -0.31
CA SER A 229 -7.70 -10.71 0.86
C SER A 229 -6.66 -10.60 1.97
N VAL A 230 -7.12 -10.41 3.21
CA VAL A 230 -6.29 -10.46 4.43
C VAL A 230 -6.35 -11.80 5.17
N VAL A 231 -7.12 -12.77 4.68
CA VAL A 231 -7.20 -14.12 5.25
C VAL A 231 -6.49 -15.18 4.40
N GLY A 232 -5.63 -14.70 3.49
CA GLY A 232 -4.97 -15.55 2.49
C GLY A 232 -5.90 -15.95 1.35
N ASP A 233 -5.49 -16.97 0.60
CA ASP A 233 -6.31 -17.57 -0.46
C ASP A 233 -7.11 -18.73 0.18
N ALA A 234 -8.27 -18.45 0.76
CA ALA A 234 -9.08 -19.52 1.33
C ALA A 234 -9.61 -20.44 0.21
N LEU A 235 -9.49 -21.76 0.44
CA LEU A 235 -9.55 -22.81 -0.58
C LEU A 235 -10.93 -23.01 -1.22
N GLU A 236 -12.02 -22.59 -0.56
CA GLU A 236 -13.36 -23.04 -0.96
C GLU A 236 -14.40 -21.93 -1.12
N ASP A 237 -14.09 -20.68 -0.76
CA ASP A 237 -15.12 -19.62 -0.65
C ASP A 237 -14.65 -18.21 -1.03
N THR A 238 -13.57 -18.11 -1.80
CA THR A 238 -13.03 -16.81 -2.18
C THR A 238 -13.42 -16.47 -3.60
N ASP A 239 -14.04 -15.30 -3.77
CA ASP A 239 -14.21 -14.53 -5.01
C ASP A 239 -12.85 -14.15 -5.65
N VAL A 240 -11.82 -14.99 -5.52
CA VAL A 240 -10.55 -14.88 -6.23
C VAL A 240 -10.87 -14.83 -7.72
N PRO A 241 -10.43 -13.77 -8.41
CA PRO A 241 -10.64 -13.66 -9.85
C PRO A 241 -10.01 -14.82 -10.62
N ASP A 242 -10.69 -15.29 -11.66
CA ASP A 242 -10.22 -16.42 -12.47
C ASP A 242 -8.84 -16.18 -13.08
N TRP A 243 -8.55 -14.93 -13.47
CA TRP A 243 -7.24 -14.54 -14.00
C TRP A 243 -6.10 -14.72 -12.98
N ALA A 244 -6.38 -14.68 -11.68
CA ALA A 244 -5.39 -14.83 -10.62
C ALA A 244 -5.19 -16.28 -10.17
N ARG A 245 -6.11 -17.20 -10.52
CA ARG A 245 -6.06 -18.62 -10.12
C ARG A 245 -4.83 -19.39 -10.67
N PRO A 246 -4.38 -19.18 -11.92
CA PRO A 246 -3.23 -19.90 -12.48
C PRO A 246 -1.90 -19.67 -11.73
N PHE A 247 -1.79 -18.58 -10.97
CA PHE A 247 -0.56 -18.19 -10.25
C PHE A 247 -0.42 -18.89 -8.88
N GLY A 248 -1.27 -19.89 -8.60
CA GLY A 248 -1.23 -20.66 -7.37
C GLY A 248 -1.56 -19.86 -6.12
N HIS A 249 -1.19 -20.43 -4.98
CA HIS A 249 -1.46 -19.88 -3.65
C HIS A 249 -0.35 -18.95 -3.15
N SER A 250 -0.72 -18.12 -2.18
CA SER A 250 0.14 -17.14 -1.54
C SER A 250 1.45 -17.75 -1.01
N THR A 251 2.57 -17.27 -1.52
CA THR A 251 3.91 -17.71 -1.11
C THR A 251 4.31 -16.99 0.17
N GLY A 252 4.56 -17.74 1.24
CA GLY A 252 4.80 -17.14 2.56
C GLY A 252 3.61 -16.32 3.05
N GLY A 253 2.39 -16.74 2.67
CA GLY A 253 1.16 -16.03 3.00
C GLY A 253 1.01 -14.72 2.24
N ARG A 254 1.67 -14.52 1.08
CA ARG A 254 1.48 -13.32 0.25
C ARG A 254 1.39 -13.64 -1.25
N ARG A 255 0.56 -12.91 -1.97
CA ARG A 255 0.48 -12.90 -3.43
C ARG A 255 0.37 -11.47 -3.91
N ARG A 256 1.12 -11.10 -4.95
CA ARG A 256 1.15 -9.74 -5.50
C ARG A 256 1.17 -9.80 -7.02
N LEU A 257 0.01 -9.67 -7.64
CA LEU A 257 -0.13 -9.74 -9.10
C LEU A 257 -0.55 -8.40 -9.67
N ALA A 258 0.00 -8.08 -10.84
CA ALA A 258 -0.52 -7.05 -11.73
C ALA A 258 -0.54 -7.59 -13.15
N GLN A 259 -1.59 -7.34 -13.92
CA GLN A 259 -1.75 -7.81 -15.29
C GLN A 259 -2.28 -6.69 -16.19
N LEU A 260 -1.75 -6.63 -17.41
CA LEU A 260 -2.26 -5.81 -18.50
C LEU A 260 -2.75 -6.73 -19.61
N GLN A 261 -3.94 -6.44 -20.15
CA GLN A 261 -4.43 -7.06 -21.37
C GLN A 261 -4.34 -6.05 -22.51
N VAL A 262 -3.70 -6.44 -23.61
CA VAL A 262 -3.38 -5.54 -24.73
C VAL A 262 -3.52 -6.31 -26.04
N GLY A 263 -4.59 -6.04 -26.77
CA GLY A 263 -4.97 -6.85 -27.93
C GLY A 263 -5.06 -8.35 -27.55
N PRO A 264 -4.36 -9.25 -28.26
CA PRO A 264 -4.35 -10.69 -27.94
C PRO A 264 -3.30 -11.09 -26.89
N ALA A 265 -2.53 -10.14 -26.35
CA ALA A 265 -1.45 -10.43 -25.40
C ALA A 265 -1.83 -10.12 -23.94
N LEU A 266 -1.18 -10.85 -23.03
CA LEU A 266 -1.23 -10.63 -21.59
C LEU A 266 0.18 -10.34 -21.07
N PHE A 267 0.32 -9.28 -20.28
CA PHE A 267 1.57 -8.93 -19.61
C PHE A 267 1.33 -9.00 -18.11
N THR A 268 2.01 -9.91 -17.41
CA THR A 268 1.83 -10.13 -15.98
C THR A 268 3.12 -9.81 -15.22
N ALA A 269 2.99 -9.12 -14.09
CA ALA A 269 4.01 -9.01 -13.07
C ALA A 269 3.59 -9.77 -11.80
N GLU A 270 4.33 -10.83 -11.51
CA GLU A 270 4.34 -11.50 -10.20
C GLU A 270 5.40 -10.84 -9.34
N MET A 271 4.96 -10.11 -8.32
CA MET A 271 5.84 -9.37 -7.44
C MET A 271 6.18 -10.15 -6.18
N ASP A 272 7.40 -9.96 -5.66
CA ASP A 272 7.90 -10.62 -4.46
C ASP A 272 6.85 -10.67 -3.33
N PRO A 273 6.62 -11.86 -2.73
CA PRO A 273 7.29 -13.14 -2.97
C PRO A 273 6.73 -13.92 -4.18
N VAL A 274 7.63 -14.56 -4.92
CA VAL A 274 7.29 -15.41 -6.09
C VAL A 274 7.77 -16.84 -5.85
N ALA A 275 6.88 -17.82 -6.10
CA ALA A 275 7.23 -19.24 -6.18
C ALA A 275 7.28 -19.69 -7.64
N LEU A 276 8.27 -20.52 -7.94
CA LEU A 276 8.40 -21.19 -9.23
C LEU A 276 7.52 -22.44 -9.29
N PRO A 277 7.23 -22.99 -10.49
CA PRO A 277 6.40 -24.19 -10.64
C PRO A 277 6.91 -25.42 -9.87
N ASP A 278 8.22 -25.49 -9.59
CA ASP A 278 8.85 -26.55 -8.79
C ASP A 278 8.68 -26.35 -7.27
N GLY A 279 7.99 -25.28 -6.86
CA GLY A 279 7.76 -24.91 -5.47
C GLY A 279 8.91 -24.15 -4.81
N SER A 280 10.04 -23.97 -5.51
CA SER A 280 11.14 -23.14 -5.03
C SER A 280 10.74 -21.66 -5.01
N ARG A 281 11.36 -20.88 -4.13
CA ARG A 281 11.09 -19.45 -4.01
C ARG A 281 12.21 -18.65 -4.63
N LEU A 282 11.86 -17.62 -5.38
CA LEU A 282 12.84 -16.64 -5.82
C LEU A 282 13.42 -15.87 -4.61
N PRO A 283 14.66 -15.35 -4.72
CA PRO A 283 15.22 -14.48 -3.69
C PRO A 283 14.34 -13.27 -3.43
N SER A 284 14.36 -12.73 -2.20
CA SER A 284 13.62 -11.51 -1.86
C SER A 284 13.92 -10.37 -2.84
N ASN A 285 12.94 -9.50 -3.07
CA ASN A 285 13.01 -8.42 -4.06
C ASN A 285 13.24 -8.93 -5.50
N THR A 286 12.89 -10.20 -5.81
CA THR A 286 12.91 -10.72 -7.18
C THR A 286 11.49 -10.90 -7.68
N HIS A 287 11.19 -10.26 -8.79
CA HIS A 287 9.88 -10.26 -9.46
C HIS A 287 9.98 -11.05 -10.76
N ARG A 288 8.87 -11.67 -11.17
CA ARG A 288 8.76 -12.37 -12.45
C ARG A 288 7.81 -11.62 -13.35
N LEU A 289 8.29 -11.24 -14.53
CA LEU A 289 7.51 -10.61 -15.58
C LEU A 289 7.28 -11.63 -16.69
N THR A 290 6.04 -11.75 -17.14
CA THR A 290 5.64 -12.68 -18.19
C THR A 290 4.88 -11.94 -19.28
N ALA A 291 5.28 -12.10 -20.53
CA ALA A 291 4.55 -11.65 -21.70
C ALA A 291 4.04 -12.86 -22.48
N GLU A 292 2.74 -13.11 -22.41
CA GLU A 292 2.03 -14.11 -23.20
C GLU A 292 1.59 -13.45 -24.52
N LEU A 293 2.24 -13.83 -25.61
CA LEU A 293 2.04 -13.30 -26.95
C LEU A 293 1.40 -14.38 -27.84
N PRO A 294 0.76 -14.02 -28.97
CA PRO A 294 0.22 -15.01 -29.91
C PRO A 294 1.25 -16.04 -30.41
N GLY A 295 2.53 -15.66 -30.46
CA GLY A 295 3.63 -16.50 -30.93
C GLY A 295 4.42 -17.23 -29.84
N GLY A 296 4.07 -17.06 -28.56
CA GLY A 296 4.79 -17.71 -27.46
C GLY A 296 4.80 -16.90 -26.17
N CYS A 297 5.59 -17.37 -25.20
CA CYS A 297 5.73 -16.77 -23.89
C CYS A 297 7.17 -16.30 -23.66
N GLN A 298 7.32 -15.07 -23.18
CA GLN A 298 8.61 -14.53 -22.73
C GLN A 298 8.57 -14.27 -21.23
N GLU A 299 9.58 -14.75 -20.51
CA GLU A 299 9.74 -14.52 -19.07
C GLU A 299 10.98 -13.68 -18.80
N THR A 300 10.93 -12.82 -17.78
CA THR A 300 12.06 -12.03 -17.31
C THR A 300 12.03 -11.89 -15.80
N LEU A 301 13.14 -12.20 -15.14
CA LEU A 301 13.31 -11.98 -13.71
C LEU A 301 13.95 -10.61 -13.44
N VAL A 302 13.37 -9.86 -12.51
CA VAL A 302 13.80 -8.50 -12.17
C VAL A 302 14.12 -8.43 -10.70
N ASN A 303 15.36 -8.09 -10.36
CA ASN A 303 15.70 -7.71 -8.99
C ASN A 303 15.34 -6.22 -8.77
N ASP A 304 14.40 -5.96 -7.87
CA ASP A 304 13.83 -4.64 -7.60
C ASP A 304 13.35 -4.56 -6.16
N SER A 305 13.68 -3.48 -5.45
CA SER A 305 13.11 -3.21 -4.13
C SER A 305 12.21 -1.97 -4.23
N PRO A 306 10.88 -2.14 -4.38
CA PRO A 306 9.95 -1.02 -4.46
C PRO A 306 10.05 -0.05 -3.27
N MET A 307 10.35 -0.57 -2.08
CA MET A 307 10.55 0.24 -0.89
C MET A 307 11.84 1.09 -0.96
N ASP A 308 12.97 0.47 -1.33
CA ASP A 308 14.24 1.20 -1.45
C ASP A 308 14.17 2.28 -2.54
N ASN A 309 13.59 1.95 -3.70
CA ASN A 309 13.40 2.91 -4.79
C ASN A 309 12.58 4.12 -4.35
N ALA A 310 11.47 3.87 -3.64
CA ALA A 310 10.60 4.93 -3.18
C ALA A 310 11.26 5.80 -2.10
N LEU A 311 12.01 5.20 -1.17
CA LEU A 311 12.77 5.94 -0.16
C LEU A 311 13.86 6.81 -0.81
N ARG A 312 14.67 6.25 -1.71
CA ARG A 312 15.69 7.02 -2.44
C ARG A 312 15.07 8.18 -3.23
N THR A 313 13.95 7.92 -3.90
CA THR A 313 13.23 8.97 -4.64
C THR A 313 12.68 10.04 -3.71
N ALA A 314 12.09 9.67 -2.57
CA ALA A 314 11.56 10.60 -1.59
C ALA A 314 12.68 11.47 -0.98
N VAL A 315 13.80 10.86 -0.59
CA VAL A 315 14.99 11.56 -0.08
C VAL A 315 15.53 12.54 -1.12
N ALA A 316 15.73 12.11 -2.37
CA ALA A 316 16.23 12.97 -3.43
C ALA A 316 15.30 14.18 -3.68
N ARG A 317 13.98 13.96 -3.69
CA ARG A 317 12.99 15.02 -3.84
C ARG A 317 12.98 16.00 -2.67
N LEU A 318 13.03 15.49 -1.44
CA LEU A 318 13.00 16.31 -0.22
C LEU A 318 14.28 17.12 0.00
N LEU A 319 15.43 16.61 -0.46
CA LEU A 319 16.71 17.31 -0.37
C LEU A 319 17.00 18.23 -1.56
N GLY A 320 16.41 17.97 -2.73
CA GLY A 320 16.56 18.82 -3.91
C GLY A 320 15.67 20.06 -3.89
N ASP A 321 15.90 20.97 -4.83
CA ASP A 321 15.23 22.29 -4.87
C ASP A 321 13.93 22.31 -5.69
N LEU A 322 13.58 21.20 -6.34
CA LEU A 322 12.37 21.13 -7.16
C LEU A 322 11.09 21.21 -6.31
N PRO A 323 10.05 21.93 -6.78
CA PRO A 323 8.75 21.92 -6.13
C PRO A 323 8.22 20.50 -5.94
N LEU A 324 7.62 20.24 -4.79
CA LEU A 324 6.93 18.98 -4.55
C LEU A 324 5.49 19.08 -5.04
N PRO A 325 4.93 18.00 -5.62
CA PRO A 325 3.50 17.94 -5.82
C PRO A 325 2.79 18.01 -4.45
N PRO A 326 1.55 18.53 -4.41
CA PRO A 326 0.75 18.49 -3.19
C PRO A 326 0.54 17.04 -2.73
N VAL A 327 0.30 16.88 -1.43
CA VAL A 327 -0.03 15.57 -0.86
C VAL A 327 -1.31 15.05 -1.50
N ASP A 328 -1.22 13.88 -2.15
CA ASP A 328 -2.36 13.26 -2.82
C ASP A 328 -3.23 12.49 -1.83
N LEU A 329 -4.41 13.03 -1.53
CA LEU A 329 -5.38 12.45 -0.59
C LEU A 329 -6.50 11.67 -1.28
N ARG A 330 -6.55 11.63 -2.62
CA ARG A 330 -7.60 10.91 -3.36
C ARG A 330 -7.63 9.41 -3.02
N PRO A 331 -6.50 8.70 -2.86
CA PRO A 331 -6.52 7.31 -2.40
C PRO A 331 -7.17 7.13 -1.03
N VAL A 332 -7.02 8.09 -0.10
CA VAL A 332 -7.65 8.04 1.24
C VAL A 332 -9.17 8.14 1.09
N HIS A 333 -9.67 9.06 0.27
CA HIS A 333 -11.10 9.17 -0.02
C HIS A 333 -11.66 7.93 -0.70
N ARG A 334 -10.94 7.36 -1.70
CA ARG A 334 -11.37 6.13 -2.39
C ARG A 334 -11.51 4.95 -1.43
N ILE A 335 -10.51 4.73 -0.57
CA ILE A 335 -10.53 3.66 0.44
C ILE A 335 -11.67 3.85 1.44
N SER A 336 -11.94 5.10 1.84
CA SER A 336 -13.07 5.40 2.72
C SER A 336 -14.42 5.16 2.04
N ALA A 337 -14.57 5.50 0.75
CA ALA A 337 -15.80 5.28 0.00
C ALA A 337 -16.08 3.77 -0.14
N LEU A 338 -15.04 2.98 -0.46
CA LEU A 338 -15.10 1.53 -0.50
C LEU A 338 -15.51 0.92 0.84
N ALA A 339 -14.86 1.32 1.92
CA ALA A 339 -15.22 0.87 3.27
C ALA A 339 -16.67 1.26 3.63
N GLY A 340 -17.09 2.47 3.29
CA GLY A 340 -18.44 2.97 3.52
C GLY A 340 -19.54 2.12 2.87
N HIS A 341 -19.27 1.55 1.69
CA HIS A 341 -20.19 0.66 0.99
C HIS A 341 -20.60 -0.55 1.84
N PHE A 342 -19.69 -1.08 2.68
CA PHE A 342 -19.95 -2.25 3.52
C PHE A 342 -20.49 -1.91 4.91
N ARG A 343 -20.43 -0.65 5.35
CA ARG A 343 -20.95 -0.24 6.68
C ARG A 343 -22.47 -0.15 6.74
N HIS A 344 -23.14 -0.03 5.59
CA HIS A 344 -24.59 0.13 5.48
C HIS A 344 -25.31 -1.12 4.97
N VAL A 345 -24.59 -2.23 4.79
CA VAL A 345 -25.22 -3.51 4.41
C VAL A 345 -25.91 -4.07 5.66
N PRO A 346 -27.25 -4.23 5.68
CA PRO A 346 -27.94 -4.79 6.82
C PRO A 346 -27.43 -6.21 7.12
N ALA A 347 -27.33 -6.54 8.41
CA ALA A 347 -26.89 -7.86 8.92
C ALA A 347 -27.67 -9.06 8.32
N THR A 348 -28.78 -8.82 7.63
CA THR A 348 -29.58 -9.84 6.95
C THR A 348 -28.91 -10.42 5.69
N ALA A 349 -27.92 -9.74 5.07
CA ALA A 349 -27.10 -10.33 4.01
C ALA A 349 -25.91 -11.15 4.55
N ALA A 350 -25.39 -10.80 5.73
CA ALA A 350 -24.30 -11.54 6.39
C ALA A 350 -24.74 -12.95 6.83
N ALA A 351 -26.02 -13.14 7.18
CA ALA A 351 -26.57 -14.45 7.55
C ALA A 351 -26.74 -15.42 6.37
N ALA A 352 -26.78 -14.92 5.12
CA ALA A 352 -26.86 -15.77 3.93
C ALA A 352 -25.48 -16.32 3.50
N ALA A 353 -24.39 -15.62 3.86
CA ALA A 353 -23.02 -16.07 3.62
C ALA A 353 -22.44 -16.92 4.77
N GLY A 354 -23.07 -16.95 5.94
CA GLY A 354 -22.60 -17.67 7.14
C GLY A 354 -23.15 -19.08 7.35
N ARG A 355 -23.76 -19.73 6.34
CA ARG A 355 -24.28 -21.10 6.48
C ARG A 355 -23.75 -22.05 5.40
N LEU A 356 -22.44 -22.26 5.36
CA LEU A 356 -21.89 -23.49 4.79
C LEU A 356 -20.78 -24.04 5.70
N SER A 357 -21.08 -25.20 6.30
CA SER A 357 -20.18 -26.15 6.96
C SER A 357 -19.63 -25.83 8.36
N GLY A 358 -20.53 -25.77 9.35
CA GLY A 358 -20.23 -26.35 10.67
C GLY A 358 -20.39 -27.87 10.61
N GLY A 359 -19.38 -28.57 10.08
CA GLY A 359 -19.29 -30.02 10.17
C GLY A 359 -18.75 -30.43 11.54
N ALA A 360 -19.55 -31.17 12.30
CA ALA A 360 -19.18 -31.73 13.59
C ALA A 360 -17.96 -32.67 13.48
N VAL A 361 -17.05 -32.56 14.45
CA VAL A 361 -16.16 -33.66 14.89
C VAL A 361 -16.59 -34.04 16.28
#